data_AF-A0A3P7LIY3-F1
#
_entry.id   AF-A0A3P7LIY3-F1
#
_cell.length_a   1.000
_cell.length_b   1.000
_cell.length_c   1.000
_cell.angle_alpha   90.00
_cell.angle_beta   90.00
_cell.angle_gamma   90.00
#
_symmetry.space_group_name_H-M   'P 1'
#
loop_
_entity.id
_entity.type
_entity.pdbx_description
1 polymer ?
#
loop_
_entity_poly.entity_id
_entity_poly.type
_entity_poly.pdbx_seq_one_letter_code
_entity_poly.pdbx_strand_id
1 'polypeptide(L)'
;SLLSLIIASGTVLRADTEQWEPTTYPDPRTNATQCNTFDNSTLCDPDRILTDTWRQTIHDNIVAQTNRLQNIDIKYTDNASAECHDGSSNGARIFVILARRINTTSSQNITSNDLTAFGHGLREAFGLDAEPCKNYVLVLGVELAKEIYVWTGSDLALPKDRMETSLEQYKNLFLERNYMEGLNTIIDEIGNVLADPFKVMHLLSMVE
;
A
#
# COMPACT_ATOMS: atom_id res chain seq x y z
N SER A 1 -38.76 -19.90 -26.42
CA SER A 1 -38.13 -18.58 -26.24
C SER A 1 -37.60 -18.52 -24.82
N LEU A 2 -36.28 -18.61 -24.62
CA LEU A 2 -35.66 -18.50 -23.30
C LEU A 2 -35.38 -17.02 -23.05
N LEU A 3 -36.04 -16.43 -22.06
CA LEU A 3 -35.65 -15.11 -21.54
C LEU A 3 -34.40 -15.29 -20.68
N SER A 4 -33.25 -14.86 -21.18
CA SER A 4 -32.06 -14.65 -20.36
C SER A 4 -32.23 -13.37 -19.56
N LEU A 5 -32.30 -13.50 -18.23
CA LEU A 5 -32.23 -12.37 -17.31
C LEU A 5 -30.75 -12.01 -17.14
N ILE A 6 -30.30 -10.96 -17.84
CA ILE A 6 -29.00 -10.34 -17.57
C ILE A 6 -29.18 -9.52 -16.30
N ILE A 7 -28.74 -10.06 -15.17
CA ILE A 7 -28.61 -9.26 -13.94
C ILE A 7 -27.39 -8.37 -14.15
N ALA A 8 -27.65 -7.09 -14.42
CA ALA A 8 -26.63 -6.07 -14.47
C ALA A 8 -25.80 -6.12 -13.17
N SER A 9 -24.47 -6.11 -13.31
CA SER A 9 -23.50 -6.05 -12.22
C SER A 9 -23.68 -4.74 -11.45
N GLY A 10 -24.64 -4.71 -10.53
CA GLY A 10 -24.67 -3.72 -9.47
C GLY A 10 -23.45 -3.94 -8.58
N THR A 11 -22.78 -2.86 -8.19
CA THR A 11 -21.80 -2.92 -7.10
C THR A 11 -22.52 -3.52 -5.90
N VAL A 12 -22.18 -4.76 -5.53
CA VAL A 12 -22.64 -5.34 -4.27
C VAL A 12 -22.02 -4.45 -3.19
N LEU A 13 -22.84 -3.59 -2.58
CA LEU A 13 -22.48 -2.95 -1.33
C LEU A 13 -22.26 -4.09 -0.35
N ARG A 14 -20.99 -4.42 -0.07
CA ARG A 14 -20.64 -5.44 0.92
C ARG A 14 -21.32 -5.02 2.22
N ALA A 15 -22.05 -5.94 2.85
CA ALA A 15 -22.65 -5.66 4.14
C ALA A 15 -21.54 -5.28 5.13
N ASP A 16 -21.82 -4.37 6.07
CA ASP A 16 -20.85 -3.92 7.09
C ASP A 16 -20.28 -5.04 7.99
N THR A 17 -20.77 -6.27 7.82
CA THR A 17 -20.32 -7.50 8.48
C THR A 17 -19.27 -8.29 7.70
N GLU A 18 -19.07 -8.01 6.41
CA GLU A 18 -18.11 -8.76 5.58
C GLU A 18 -16.67 -8.37 5.94
N GLN A 19 -15.83 -9.39 6.05
CA GLN A 19 -14.44 -9.26 6.46
C GLN A 19 -13.55 -9.68 5.29
N TRP A 20 -12.46 -8.96 5.08
CA TRP A 20 -11.53 -9.31 4.01
C TRP A 20 -10.62 -10.46 4.42
N GLU A 21 -10.57 -11.44 3.54
CA GLU A 21 -9.51 -12.45 3.50
C GLU A 21 -8.54 -12.12 2.38
N PRO A 22 -7.23 -12.40 2.51
CA PRO A 22 -6.26 -12.06 1.49
C PRO A 22 -6.60 -12.62 0.10
N THR A 23 -7.12 -13.84 0.04
CA THR A 23 -7.51 -14.52 -1.21
C THR A 23 -8.77 -13.94 -1.87
N THR A 24 -9.55 -13.15 -1.13
CA THR A 24 -10.77 -12.51 -1.63
C THR A 24 -10.63 -11.02 -1.85
N TYR A 25 -9.55 -10.42 -1.32
CA TYR A 25 -9.28 -9.00 -1.45
C TYR A 25 -8.84 -8.70 -2.89
N PRO A 26 -9.46 -7.70 -3.57
CA PRO A 26 -9.18 -7.44 -4.98
C PRO A 26 -7.76 -6.89 -5.18
N ASP A 27 -7.07 -7.38 -6.21
CA ASP A 27 -5.80 -6.82 -6.66
C ASP A 27 -6.06 -5.58 -7.54
N PRO A 28 -5.59 -4.38 -7.17
CA PRO A 28 -5.88 -3.16 -7.92
C PRO A 28 -5.30 -3.16 -9.34
N ARG A 29 -4.29 -3.98 -9.62
CA ARG A 29 -3.68 -4.10 -10.96
C ARG A 29 -4.58 -4.81 -11.95
N THR A 30 -5.46 -5.69 -11.48
CA THR A 30 -6.30 -6.54 -12.33
C THR A 30 -7.79 -6.31 -12.11
N ASN A 31 -8.19 -5.69 -11.00
CA ASN A 31 -9.58 -5.50 -10.63
C ASN A 31 -9.86 -4.12 -10.03
N ALA A 32 -9.61 -3.08 -10.84
CA ALA A 32 -9.81 -1.69 -10.43
C ALA A 32 -11.26 -1.38 -10.01
N THR A 33 -12.23 -2.02 -10.65
CA THR A 33 -13.66 -1.83 -10.32
C THR A 33 -13.98 -2.30 -8.90
N GLN A 34 -13.57 -3.51 -8.52
CA GLN A 34 -13.85 -4.03 -7.17
C GLN A 34 -13.00 -3.32 -6.11
N CYS A 35 -11.78 -2.91 -6.46
CA CYS A 35 -10.96 -2.03 -5.64
C CYS A 35 -11.49 -0.61 -5.50
N ASN A 36 -12.53 -0.24 -6.27
CA ASN A 36 -13.07 1.11 -6.30
C ASN A 36 -11.93 2.13 -6.52
N THR A 37 -11.17 1.94 -7.60
CA THR A 37 -9.98 2.72 -7.98
C THR A 37 -9.94 2.91 -9.50
N PHE A 38 -8.88 3.54 -9.99
CA PHE A 38 -8.63 3.77 -11.42
C PHE A 38 -7.91 2.58 -12.06
N ASP A 39 -8.08 2.39 -13.38
CA ASP A 39 -7.33 1.38 -14.12
C ASP A 39 -5.82 1.62 -13.98
N ASN A 40 -5.05 0.52 -13.86
CA ASN A 40 -3.59 0.54 -13.63
C ASN A 40 -3.14 1.25 -12.34
N SER A 41 -4.04 1.50 -11.39
CA SER A 41 -3.70 2.00 -10.06
C SER A 41 -3.11 0.89 -9.18
N THR A 42 -2.33 1.28 -8.18
CA THR A 42 -1.90 0.41 -7.06
C THR A 42 -2.57 0.81 -5.74
N LEU A 43 -3.55 1.72 -5.79
CA LEU A 43 -4.47 2.03 -4.69
C LEU A 43 -5.68 1.09 -4.75
N CYS A 44 -6.05 0.47 -3.63
CA CYS A 44 -7.28 -0.30 -3.49
C CYS A 44 -8.07 0.16 -2.26
N ASP A 45 -9.32 0.60 -2.46
CA ASP A 45 -10.26 1.04 -1.42
C ASP A 45 -11.67 0.47 -1.67
N PRO A 46 -11.83 -0.87 -1.60
CA PRO A 46 -13.08 -1.54 -1.93
C PRO A 46 -14.23 -1.18 -0.95
N ASP A 47 -13.90 -0.73 0.26
CA ASP A 47 -14.87 -0.36 1.31
C ASP A 47 -15.26 1.13 1.31
N ARG A 48 -14.75 1.90 0.33
CA ARG A 48 -15.03 3.34 0.17
C ARG A 48 -14.70 4.15 1.43
N ILE A 49 -13.56 3.85 2.06
CA ILE A 49 -13.03 4.64 3.18
C ILE A 49 -12.70 6.06 2.71
N LEU A 50 -12.25 6.18 1.46
CA LEU A 50 -11.90 7.45 0.84
C LEU A 50 -13.06 7.99 0.00
N THR A 51 -13.20 9.32 0.01
CA THR A 51 -14.03 10.01 -0.98
C THR A 51 -13.41 9.89 -2.38
N ASP A 52 -14.21 10.07 -3.42
CA ASP A 52 -13.75 10.04 -4.82
C ASP A 52 -12.60 11.03 -5.07
N THR A 53 -12.71 12.25 -4.50
CA THR A 53 -11.65 13.26 -4.58
C THR A 53 -10.38 12.80 -3.89
N TRP A 54 -10.48 12.22 -2.69
CA TRP A 54 -9.30 11.73 -1.97
C TRP A 54 -8.63 10.57 -2.70
N ARG A 55 -9.42 9.66 -3.30
CA ARG A 55 -8.88 8.57 -4.14
C ARG A 55 -8.11 9.11 -5.33
N GLN A 56 -8.63 10.12 -6.02
CA GLN A 56 -7.91 10.77 -7.12
C GLN A 56 -6.60 11.38 -6.64
N THR A 57 -6.63 12.20 -5.58
CA THR A 57 -5.42 12.84 -5.03
C THR A 57 -4.35 11.83 -4.63
N ILE A 58 -4.74 10.76 -3.92
CA ILE A 58 -3.80 9.71 -3.49
C ILE A 58 -3.27 8.95 -4.71
N HIS A 59 -4.11 8.61 -5.68
CA HIS A 59 -3.69 7.97 -6.92
C HIS A 59 -2.66 8.80 -7.68
N ASP A 60 -2.92 10.10 -7.85
CA ASP A 60 -2.02 11.01 -8.55
C ASP A 60 -0.65 11.09 -7.85
N ASN A 61 -0.64 11.08 -6.51
CA ASN A 61 0.60 11.07 -5.74
C ASN A 61 1.37 9.74 -5.91
N ILE A 62 0.70 8.60 -5.83
CA ILE A 62 1.31 7.29 -6.09
C ILE A 62 1.96 7.26 -7.47
N VAL A 63 1.27 7.75 -8.50
CA VAL A 63 1.79 7.82 -9.87
C VAL A 63 3.01 8.75 -9.93
N ALA A 64 2.94 9.93 -9.31
CA ALA A 64 4.05 10.88 -9.28
C ALA A 64 5.31 10.28 -8.62
N GLN A 65 5.17 9.66 -7.44
CA GLN A 65 6.30 9.04 -6.75
C GLN A 65 6.82 7.81 -7.50
N THR A 66 5.94 6.93 -8.00
CA THR A 66 6.37 5.74 -8.77
C THR A 66 7.13 6.15 -10.04
N ASN A 67 6.65 7.15 -10.79
CA ASN A 67 7.35 7.67 -11.96
C ASN A 67 8.70 8.29 -11.58
N ARG A 68 8.78 9.02 -10.47
CA ARG A 68 10.05 9.55 -9.97
C ARG A 68 11.04 8.41 -9.67
N LEU A 69 10.60 7.36 -8.98
CA LEU A 69 11.43 6.22 -8.58
C LEU A 69 11.87 5.34 -9.76
N GLN A 70 11.14 5.34 -10.86
CA GLN A 70 11.55 4.67 -12.11
C GLN A 70 12.73 5.35 -12.81
N ASN A 71 12.93 6.64 -12.57
CA ASN A 71 13.90 7.46 -13.32
C ASN A 71 15.16 7.80 -12.52
N ILE A 72 15.37 7.14 -11.38
CA ILE A 72 16.53 7.37 -10.51
C ILE A 72 17.16 6.05 -10.08
N ASP A 73 18.42 6.11 -9.68
CA ASP A 73 19.12 4.98 -9.09
C ASP A 73 18.65 4.79 -7.64
N ILE A 74 17.85 3.76 -7.41
CA ILE A 74 17.39 3.36 -6.07
C ILE A 74 18.26 2.26 -5.52
N LYS A 75 18.39 2.21 -4.18
CA LYS A 75 19.18 1.17 -3.54
C LYS A 75 18.40 -0.13 -3.37
N TYR A 76 19.05 -1.21 -3.76
CA TYR A 76 18.61 -2.57 -3.49
C TYR A 76 19.43 -3.19 -2.36
N THR A 77 18.92 -4.26 -1.77
CA THR A 77 19.65 -5.01 -0.73
C THR A 77 20.82 -5.78 -1.34
N ASP A 78 21.82 -6.14 -0.53
CA ASP A 78 22.99 -6.91 -1.01
C ASP A 78 22.63 -8.28 -1.61
N ASN A 79 21.44 -8.81 -1.26
CA ASN A 79 20.91 -10.09 -1.72
C ASN A 79 19.83 -9.93 -2.81
N ALA A 80 19.66 -8.73 -3.36
CA ALA A 80 18.70 -8.48 -4.42
C ALA A 80 19.01 -9.34 -5.65
N SER A 81 17.96 -9.69 -6.38
CA SER A 81 18.08 -10.46 -7.60
C SER A 81 18.77 -9.66 -8.71
N ALA A 82 19.35 -10.35 -9.69
CA ALA A 82 20.04 -9.69 -10.81
C ALA A 82 19.07 -8.85 -11.65
N GLU A 83 17.81 -9.26 -11.70
CA GLU A 83 16.68 -8.62 -12.37
C GLU A 83 16.36 -7.23 -11.78
N CYS A 84 16.78 -6.94 -10.55
CA CYS A 84 16.68 -5.59 -10.01
C CYS A 84 17.69 -4.61 -10.65
N HIS A 85 18.81 -5.12 -11.18
CA HIS A 85 19.92 -4.31 -11.70
C HIS A 85 20.00 -4.25 -13.22
N ASP A 86 19.29 -5.11 -13.93
CA ASP A 86 19.38 -5.22 -15.40
C ASP A 86 18.55 -4.17 -16.17
N GLY A 87 17.87 -3.27 -15.45
CA GLY A 87 17.01 -2.23 -16.02
C GLY A 87 15.72 -2.76 -16.67
N SER A 88 15.45 -4.06 -16.57
CA SER A 88 14.22 -4.69 -17.05
C SER A 88 13.10 -4.65 -16.01
N SER A 89 13.45 -4.45 -14.73
CA SER A 89 12.47 -4.26 -13.68
C SER A 89 11.80 -2.90 -13.79
N ASN A 90 10.47 -2.90 -13.60
CA ASN A 90 9.76 -1.67 -13.30
C ASN A 90 10.36 -1.11 -12.01
N GLY A 91 10.67 0.19 -11.96
CA GLY A 91 11.15 0.85 -10.74
C GLY A 91 10.22 0.63 -9.55
N ALA A 92 10.67 1.02 -8.34
CA ALA A 92 9.93 0.69 -7.12
C ALA A 92 8.46 1.13 -7.16
N ARG A 93 7.55 0.20 -6.83
CA ARG A 93 6.09 0.42 -6.84
C ARG A 93 5.55 0.59 -5.44
N ILE A 94 4.65 1.54 -5.26
CA ILE A 94 3.97 1.80 -3.98
C ILE A 94 2.53 1.31 -4.08
N PHE A 95 2.16 0.29 -3.31
CA PHE A 95 0.80 -0.19 -3.15
C PHE A 95 0.16 0.44 -1.91
N VAL A 96 -1.07 0.90 -2.05
CA VAL A 96 -1.87 1.44 -0.93
C VAL A 96 -3.15 0.63 -0.84
N ILE A 97 -3.26 -0.16 0.21
CA ILE A 97 -4.34 -1.12 0.42
C ILE A 97 -5.14 -0.70 1.65
N LEU A 98 -6.44 -0.47 1.47
CA LEU A 98 -7.33 -0.03 2.53
C LEU A 98 -8.43 -1.05 2.77
N ALA A 99 -8.64 -1.42 4.03
CA ALA A 99 -9.73 -2.31 4.42
C ALA A 99 -10.45 -1.70 5.62
N ARG A 100 -11.78 -1.74 5.64
CA ARG A 100 -12.53 -1.37 6.85
C ARG A 100 -12.29 -2.42 7.92
N ARG A 101 -12.41 -3.69 7.54
CA ARG A 101 -12.29 -4.84 8.43
C ARG A 101 -11.64 -6.03 7.73
N ILE A 102 -10.74 -6.71 8.42
CA ILE A 102 -10.10 -7.95 7.97
C ILE A 102 -10.62 -9.12 8.78
N ASN A 103 -10.51 -10.35 8.25
CA ASN A 103 -10.82 -11.53 9.05
C ASN A 103 -9.75 -11.72 10.12
N THR A 104 -10.18 -12.05 11.33
CA THR A 104 -9.30 -12.17 12.49
C THR A 104 -9.53 -13.48 13.20
N THR A 105 -8.50 -13.93 13.92
CA THR A 105 -8.58 -15.13 14.76
C THR A 105 -9.50 -14.95 15.98
N SER A 106 -9.71 -13.70 16.43
CA SER A 106 -10.59 -13.32 17.55
C SER A 106 -11.62 -12.27 17.10
N SER A 107 -12.89 -12.47 17.46
CA SER A 107 -13.99 -11.59 17.05
C SER A 107 -14.03 -10.23 17.76
N GLN A 108 -13.20 -10.00 18.78
CA GLN A 108 -13.31 -8.83 19.65
C GLN A 108 -12.41 -7.66 19.28
N ASN A 109 -11.16 -7.90 18.84
CA ASN A 109 -10.21 -6.85 18.48
C ASN A 109 -9.24 -7.34 17.39
N ILE A 110 -8.89 -6.47 16.45
CA ILE A 110 -7.84 -6.72 15.45
C ILE A 110 -6.48 -6.54 16.14
N THR A 111 -5.61 -7.54 16.06
CA THR A 111 -4.26 -7.51 16.64
C THR A 111 -3.19 -7.23 15.59
N SER A 112 -2.00 -6.82 16.02
CA SER A 112 -0.81 -6.69 15.16
C SER A 112 -0.49 -8.01 14.41
N ASN A 113 -0.76 -9.16 15.04
CA ASN A 113 -0.58 -10.47 14.40
C ASN A 113 -1.58 -10.69 13.26
N ASP A 114 -2.85 -10.30 13.45
CA ASP A 114 -3.86 -10.41 12.38
C ASP A 114 -3.49 -9.50 11.19
N LEU A 115 -3.03 -8.27 11.46
CA LEU A 115 -2.58 -7.33 10.41
C LEU A 115 -1.36 -7.86 9.65
N THR A 116 -0.40 -8.45 10.37
CA THR A 116 0.79 -9.04 9.77
C THR A 116 0.44 -10.26 8.92
N ALA A 117 -0.44 -11.14 9.41
CA ALA A 117 -0.91 -12.31 8.66
C ALA A 117 -1.68 -11.89 7.40
N PHE A 118 -2.56 -10.89 7.52
CA PHE A 118 -3.30 -10.36 6.38
C PHE A 118 -2.38 -9.72 5.34
N GLY A 119 -1.45 -8.86 5.76
CA GLY A 119 -0.45 -8.26 4.88
C GLY A 119 0.44 -9.28 4.18
N HIS A 120 0.88 -10.33 4.89
CA HIS A 120 1.62 -11.44 4.28
C HIS A 120 0.78 -12.17 3.23
N GLY A 121 -0.45 -12.54 3.57
CA GLY A 121 -1.35 -13.21 2.64
C GLY A 121 -1.65 -12.37 1.40
N LEU A 122 -1.73 -11.04 1.52
CA LEU A 122 -1.92 -10.16 0.36
C LEU A 122 -0.71 -10.21 -0.57
N ARG A 123 0.51 -10.16 -0.03
CA ARG A 123 1.75 -10.22 -0.81
C ARG A 123 1.86 -11.55 -1.57
N GLU A 124 1.41 -12.65 -0.96
CA GLU A 124 1.30 -13.95 -1.62
C GLU A 124 0.19 -13.99 -2.68
N ALA A 125 -1.02 -13.55 -2.34
CA ALA A 125 -2.18 -13.58 -3.24
C ALA A 125 -1.99 -12.72 -4.48
N PHE A 126 -1.33 -11.57 -4.32
CA PHE A 126 -0.95 -10.69 -5.43
C PHE A 126 0.33 -11.18 -6.14
N GLY A 127 1.01 -12.21 -5.62
CA GLY A 127 2.26 -12.70 -6.19
C GLY A 127 3.42 -11.69 -6.13
N LEU A 128 3.35 -10.68 -5.25
CA LEU A 128 4.41 -9.68 -5.09
C LEU A 128 5.72 -10.33 -4.62
N ASP A 129 5.61 -11.35 -3.76
CA ASP A 129 6.77 -12.10 -3.28
C ASP A 129 7.33 -13.10 -4.30
N ALA A 130 6.62 -13.32 -5.41
CA ALA A 130 7.04 -14.19 -6.51
C ALA A 130 7.61 -13.39 -7.70
N GLU A 131 7.63 -12.06 -7.63
CA GLU A 131 8.18 -11.23 -8.70
C GLU A 131 9.71 -11.40 -8.81
N PRO A 132 10.29 -11.36 -10.03
CA PRO A 132 11.73 -11.52 -10.23
C PRO A 132 12.55 -10.48 -9.46
N CYS A 133 12.11 -9.22 -9.44
CA CYS A 133 12.62 -8.18 -8.58
C CYS A 133 11.50 -7.74 -7.62
N LYS A 134 11.66 -8.05 -6.32
CA LYS A 134 10.67 -7.76 -5.27
C LYS A 134 10.88 -6.34 -4.77
N ASN A 135 10.70 -5.36 -5.65
CA ASN A 135 10.93 -3.95 -5.40
C ASN A 135 9.63 -3.17 -5.17
N TYR A 136 8.84 -3.59 -4.19
CA TYR A 136 7.59 -2.94 -3.85
C TYR A 136 7.59 -2.40 -2.42
N VAL A 137 6.73 -1.43 -2.16
CA VAL A 137 6.32 -1.00 -0.83
C VAL A 137 4.81 -1.22 -0.73
N LEU A 138 4.35 -1.86 0.33
CA LEU A 138 2.93 -2.11 0.60
C LEU A 138 2.52 -1.34 1.86
N VAL A 139 1.71 -0.30 1.67
CA VAL A 139 1.04 0.44 2.74
C VAL A 139 -0.33 -0.18 2.96
N LEU A 140 -0.57 -0.74 4.14
CA LEU A 140 -1.86 -1.29 4.54
C LEU A 140 -2.48 -0.42 5.63
N GLY A 141 -3.65 0.13 5.37
CA GLY A 141 -4.48 0.79 6.37
C GLY A 141 -5.72 -0.03 6.69
N VAL A 142 -5.94 -0.34 7.98
CA VAL A 142 -7.16 -1.02 8.44
C VAL A 142 -7.97 -0.10 9.34
N GLU A 143 -9.13 0.37 8.87
CA GLU A 143 -9.93 1.44 9.51
C GLU A 143 -10.29 1.09 10.96
N LEU A 144 -10.80 -0.13 11.19
CA LEU A 144 -11.21 -0.57 12.53
C LEU A 144 -10.03 -0.89 13.45
N ALA A 145 -8.85 -1.19 12.90
CA ALA A 145 -7.63 -1.36 13.70
C ALA A 145 -7.02 0.00 14.07
N LYS A 146 -7.32 1.06 13.31
CA LYS A 146 -6.72 2.40 13.42
C LYS A 146 -5.19 2.37 13.33
N GLU A 147 -4.66 1.44 12.54
CA GLU A 147 -3.23 1.23 12.35
C GLU A 147 -2.88 1.18 10.87
N ILE A 148 -1.63 1.55 10.59
CA ILE A 148 -1.00 1.37 9.28
C ILE A 148 0.25 0.55 9.44
N TYR A 149 0.46 -0.32 8.48
CA TYR A 149 1.69 -1.06 8.32
C TYR A 149 2.30 -0.75 6.96
N VAL A 150 3.62 -0.68 6.94
CA VAL A 150 4.41 -0.55 5.72
C VAL A 150 5.32 -1.76 5.62
N TRP A 151 5.16 -2.54 4.55
CA TRP A 151 6.09 -3.61 4.19
C TRP A 151 6.88 -3.24 2.96
N THR A 152 8.06 -3.84 2.84
CA THR A 152 8.89 -3.74 1.65
C THR A 152 9.17 -5.12 1.11
N GLY A 153 9.25 -5.25 -0.21
CA GLY A 153 9.76 -6.45 -0.83
C GLY A 153 11.24 -6.66 -0.47
N SER A 154 11.70 -7.92 -0.52
CA SER A 154 13.01 -8.32 0.00
C SER A 154 14.20 -7.67 -0.69
N ASP A 155 14.00 -7.22 -1.92
CA ASP A 155 15.08 -6.75 -2.78
C ASP A 155 15.27 -5.23 -2.64
N LEU A 156 14.27 -4.51 -2.11
CA LEU A 156 14.30 -3.06 -1.93
C LEU A 156 14.92 -2.66 -0.58
N ALA A 157 15.92 -1.77 -0.61
CA ALA A 157 16.50 -1.22 0.61
C ALA A 157 15.69 0.01 1.08
N LEU A 158 14.85 -0.18 2.10
CA LEU A 158 14.17 0.91 2.80
C LEU A 158 14.71 1.05 4.23
N PRO A 159 15.34 2.19 4.58
CA PRO A 159 15.78 2.50 5.95
C PRO A 159 14.63 2.42 6.97
N LYS A 160 14.56 1.32 7.72
CA LYS A 160 13.48 1.02 8.67
C LYS A 160 13.33 2.09 9.73
N ASP A 161 14.42 2.48 10.38
CA ASP A 161 14.41 3.46 11.49
C ASP A 161 13.84 4.82 11.04
N ARG A 162 14.17 5.26 9.82
CA ARG A 162 13.63 6.51 9.25
C ARG A 162 12.13 6.40 8.97
N MET A 163 11.69 5.27 8.43
CA MET A 163 10.28 5.03 8.18
C MET A 163 9.47 4.89 9.47
N GLU A 164 9.98 4.17 10.47
CA GLU A 164 9.34 4.04 11.78
C GLU A 164 9.17 5.41 12.43
N THR A 165 10.23 6.22 12.46
CA THR A 165 10.19 7.60 12.97
C THR A 165 9.11 8.44 12.25
N SER A 166 9.04 8.33 10.93
CA SER A 166 8.06 9.09 10.14
C SER A 166 6.64 8.60 10.38
N LEU A 167 6.40 7.29 10.43
CA LEU A 167 5.09 6.71 10.71
C LEU A 167 4.60 7.07 12.11
N GLU A 168 5.49 7.13 13.11
CA GLU A 168 5.13 7.60 14.45
C GLU A 168 4.68 9.06 14.45
N GLN A 169 5.33 9.93 13.68
CA GLN A 169 4.94 11.34 13.56
C GLN A 169 3.54 11.50 12.94
N TYR A 170 3.18 10.64 11.99
CA TYR A 170 1.91 10.74 11.25
C TYR A 170 0.78 9.87 11.83
N LYS A 171 1.05 9.10 12.89
CA LYS A 171 0.07 8.23 13.53
C LYS A 171 -1.23 8.96 13.90
N ASN A 172 -1.12 10.20 14.37
CA ASN A 172 -2.29 10.99 14.79
C ASN A 172 -3.25 11.32 13.62
N LEU A 173 -2.73 11.52 12.40
CA LEU A 173 -3.58 11.80 11.23
C LEU A 173 -4.56 10.66 10.96
N PHE A 174 -4.16 9.41 11.22
CA PHE A 174 -5.02 8.24 11.04
C PHE A 174 -5.98 8.02 12.19
N LEU A 175 -5.55 8.32 13.42
CA LEU A 175 -6.44 8.31 14.59
C LEU A 175 -7.58 9.33 14.43
N GLU A 176 -7.28 10.47 13.80
CA GLU A 176 -8.23 11.56 13.53
C GLU A 176 -9.01 11.37 12.21
N ARG A 177 -8.83 10.24 11.52
CA ARG A 177 -9.46 9.93 10.22
C ARG A 177 -9.13 10.93 9.11
N ASN A 178 -8.02 11.64 9.24
CA ASN A 178 -7.45 12.49 8.20
C ASN A 178 -6.67 11.63 7.19
N TYR A 179 -7.37 10.69 6.54
CA TYR A 179 -6.76 9.70 5.65
C TYR A 179 -6.10 10.32 4.44
N MET A 180 -6.67 11.40 3.90
CA MET A 180 -6.12 12.09 2.74
C MET A 180 -4.73 12.65 3.04
N GLU A 181 -4.58 13.43 4.11
CA GLU A 181 -3.30 14.01 4.48
C GLU A 181 -2.31 12.93 4.93
N GLY A 182 -2.78 12.00 5.79
CA GLY A 182 -1.95 10.94 6.32
C GLY A 182 -1.37 10.03 5.24
N LEU A 183 -2.19 9.55 4.30
CA LEU A 183 -1.72 8.64 3.24
C LEU A 183 -0.79 9.34 2.27
N ASN A 184 -1.13 10.56 1.84
CA ASN A 184 -0.25 11.33 0.94
C ASN A 184 1.12 11.59 1.59
N THR A 185 1.14 11.95 2.86
CA THR A 185 2.40 12.21 3.57
C THR A 185 3.26 10.94 3.68
N ILE A 186 2.65 9.79 3.95
CA ILE A 186 3.38 8.50 3.97
C ILE A 186 3.93 8.16 2.59
N ILE A 187 3.16 8.36 1.53
CA ILE A 187 3.57 8.09 0.14
C ILE A 187 4.73 9.01 -0.27
N ASP A 188 4.66 10.28 0.09
CA ASP A 188 5.74 11.25 -0.14
C ASP A 188 7.01 10.86 0.61
N GLU A 189 6.89 10.44 1.87
CA GLU A 189 8.06 10.02 2.65
C GLU A 189 8.68 8.74 2.08
N ILE A 190 7.88 7.75 1.68
CA ILE A 190 8.40 6.55 0.98
C ILE A 190 9.18 6.97 -0.27
N GLY A 191 8.62 7.86 -1.11
CA GLY A 191 9.29 8.37 -2.30
C GLY A 191 10.60 9.09 -1.96
N ASN A 192 10.62 9.90 -0.90
CA ASN A 192 11.80 10.63 -0.46
C ASN A 192 12.88 9.73 0.12
N VAL A 193 12.50 8.72 0.91
CA VAL A 193 13.42 7.75 1.51
C VAL A 193 14.06 6.89 0.44
N LEU A 194 13.29 6.42 -0.53
CA LEU A 194 13.82 5.58 -1.61
C LEU A 194 14.70 6.37 -2.58
N ALA A 195 14.34 7.63 -2.86
CA ALA A 195 15.12 8.48 -3.74
C ALA A 195 16.42 8.99 -3.11
N ASP A 196 16.44 9.15 -1.79
CA ASP A 196 17.62 9.57 -1.05
C ASP A 196 17.64 8.94 0.35
N PRO A 197 18.10 7.68 0.45
CA PRO A 197 18.06 6.93 1.71
C PRO A 197 18.96 7.50 2.80
N PHE A 198 19.89 8.40 2.47
CA PHE A 198 20.85 9.00 3.42
C PHE A 198 20.54 10.46 3.77
N LYS A 199 19.54 11.08 3.14
CA LYS A 199 19.12 12.44 3.46
C LYS A 199 18.22 12.49 4.69
N VAL A 200 18.74 12.06 5.84
CA VAL A 200 18.51 12.64 7.18
C VAL A 200 19.73 12.30 8.06
N MET A 201 20.83 13.05 7.90
CA MET A 201 21.83 13.29 8.96
C MET A 201 22.53 14.64 8.77
N HIS A 202 21.79 15.68 8.35
CA HIS A 202 22.34 17.03 8.23
C HIS A 202 21.64 18.09 9.11
N LEU A 203 20.48 17.77 9.71
CA LEU A 203 19.82 18.66 10.67
C LEU A 203 20.36 18.52 12.11
N LEU A 204 21.15 17.46 12.40
CA LEU A 204 21.82 17.28 13.70
C LEU A 204 23.28 17.74 13.70
N SER A 205 23.89 18.05 12.54
CA SER A 205 25.27 18.56 12.46
C SER A 205 25.36 20.09 12.43
N MET A 206 24.25 20.81 12.64
CA MET A 206 24.24 22.27 12.80
C MET A 206 23.88 22.72 14.23
N VAL A 207 23.94 21.81 15.20
CA VAL A 207 23.88 22.11 16.64
C VAL A 207 25.07 21.45 17.34
N GLU A 208 26.29 21.82 16.92
CA GLU A 208 27.49 21.83 17.76
C GLU A 208 28.35 23.05 17.41
#